data_AF-A0AA35RR46-F1
#
_entry.id   AF-A0AA35RR46-F1
#
_cell.length_a   1.000
_cell.length_b   1.000
_cell.length_c   1.000
_cell.angle_alpha   90.00
_cell.angle_beta   90.00
_cell.angle_gamma   90.00
#
_symmetry.space_group_name_H-M   'P 1'
#
loop_
_entity.id
_entity.type
_entity.pdbx_description
1 polymer ?
#
loop_
_entity_poly.entity_id
_entity_poly.type
_entity_poly.pdbx_seq_one_letter_code
_entity_poly.pdbx_strand_id
1 'polypeptide(L)'
;MSWGRRRILGVWLAGCSVMVGGAVIIGGITRLTESGLSMTQWHLVKGMRPPRSEEEWEAEFERYKQFPEFKVVHQDLSLEGYKRIFQWEYFHRMWGRATGLAVLVPAAAFWAAGWLTPRLKKRAGPYSVLVVLQGLYGWYMVKSGLASRPSRIQPGTDEVPRVSQYRLAGHLSLALLLYSSMLYTALGLLAPPATIAPAVGKVNRLRHLVHGATATIFLTCISGAFVAGLDAGLVYNSFPKMAGRWVPEDIASLSPKTYQHHREPHHCPVQPPLAGNSHPGLPGGSVGLGKRSSSTSSS
;
A
#
# COMPACT_ATOMS: atom_id res chain seq x y z
N MET A 1 -29.27 22.70 15.93
CA MET A 1 -28.97 21.27 16.17
C MET A 1 -28.58 21.13 17.62
N SER A 2 -29.25 20.27 18.39
CA SER A 2 -28.95 20.06 19.81
C SER A 2 -27.55 19.46 20.01
N TRP A 3 -26.96 19.70 21.19
CA TRP A 3 -25.63 19.20 21.53
C TRP A 3 -25.55 17.67 21.48
N GLY A 4 -26.58 16.97 21.97
CA GLY A 4 -26.67 15.51 21.90
C GLY A 4 -26.61 14.97 20.47
N ARG A 5 -27.41 15.53 19.54
CA ARG A 5 -27.37 15.13 18.11
C ARG A 5 -26.02 15.41 17.48
N ARG A 6 -25.41 16.55 17.81
CA ARG A 6 -24.08 16.91 17.31
C ARG A 6 -23.01 15.91 17.78
N ARG A 7 -23.02 15.54 19.06
CA ARG A 7 -22.07 14.56 19.62
C ARG A 7 -22.22 13.19 18.98
N ILE A 8 -23.46 12.71 18.80
CA ILE A 8 -23.73 11.42 18.12
C ILE A 8 -23.16 11.41 16.71
N LEU A 9 -23.46 12.44 15.91
CA LEU A 9 -22.94 12.56 14.54
C LEU A 9 -21.41 12.66 14.51
N GLY A 10 -20.83 13.38 15.48
CA GLY A 10 -19.38 13.51 15.61
C GLY A 10 -18.68 12.20 15.95
N VAL A 11 -19.19 11.44 16.94
CA VAL A 11 -18.65 10.13 17.32
C VAL A 11 -18.79 9.13 16.18
N TRP A 12 -19.94 9.13 15.50
CA TRP A 12 -20.16 8.28 14.33
C TRP A 12 -19.13 8.57 13.22
N LEU A 13 -18.96 9.85 12.82
CA LEU A 13 -17.97 10.21 11.81
C LEU A 13 -16.54 9.90 12.25
N ALA A 14 -16.19 10.09 13.53
CA ALA A 14 -14.88 9.73 14.07
C ALA A 14 -14.65 8.21 13.99
N GLY A 15 -15.64 7.39 14.36
CA GLY A 15 -15.59 5.94 14.24
C GLY A 15 -15.41 5.50 12.79
N CYS A 16 -16.16 6.09 11.85
CA CYS A 16 -15.97 5.82 10.43
C CYS A 16 -14.58 6.26 9.92
N SER A 17 -14.04 7.38 10.38
CA SER A 17 -12.66 7.78 10.07
C SER A 17 -11.64 6.74 10.55
N VAL A 18 -11.81 6.19 11.75
CA VAL A 18 -10.96 5.09 12.24
C VAL A 18 -11.07 3.87 11.34
N MET A 19 -12.28 3.51 10.89
CA MET A 19 -12.47 2.40 9.95
C MET A 19 -11.79 2.65 8.61
N VAL A 20 -11.88 3.85 8.04
CA VAL A 20 -11.17 4.21 6.80
C VAL A 20 -9.65 4.16 6.99
N GLY A 21 -9.13 4.68 8.12
CA GLY A 21 -7.70 4.56 8.47
C GLY A 21 -7.25 3.11 8.59
N GLY A 22 -8.06 2.26 9.23
CA GLY A 22 -7.84 0.81 9.28
C GLY A 22 -7.83 0.17 7.89
N ALA A 23 -8.73 0.57 7.00
CA ALA A 23 -8.76 0.09 5.62
C ALA A 23 -7.48 0.43 4.85
N VAL A 24 -6.93 1.63 5.06
CA VAL A 24 -5.65 2.06 4.47
C VAL A 24 -4.50 1.18 4.96
N ILE A 25 -4.43 0.91 6.27
CA ILE A 25 -3.39 0.05 6.86
C ILE A 25 -3.50 -1.38 6.29
N ILE A 26 -4.69 -1.96 6.33
CA ILE A 26 -4.94 -3.33 5.82
C ILE A 26 -4.65 -3.41 4.32
N GLY A 27 -5.01 -2.38 3.55
CA GLY A 27 -4.68 -2.29 2.12
C GLY A 27 -3.18 -2.18 1.86
N GLY A 28 -2.46 -1.44 2.72
CA GLY A 28 -1.00 -1.39 2.71
C GLY A 28 -0.37 -2.76 2.93
N ILE A 29 -0.83 -3.51 3.94
CA ILE A 29 -0.40 -4.90 4.17
C ILE A 29 -0.71 -5.76 2.95
N THR A 30 -1.93 -5.67 2.41
CA THR A 30 -2.37 -6.43 1.23
C THR A 30 -1.44 -6.22 0.03
N ARG A 31 -0.96 -4.99 -0.16
CA ARG A 31 0.03 -4.66 -1.21
C ARG A 31 1.42 -5.20 -0.89
N LEU A 32 1.90 -5.04 0.34
CA LEU A 32 3.24 -5.48 0.77
C LEU A 32 3.38 -7.01 0.76
N THR A 33 2.29 -7.74 0.99
CA THR A 33 2.25 -9.20 0.91
C THR A 33 1.83 -9.70 -0.48
N GLU A 34 1.77 -8.82 -1.47
CA GLU A 34 1.42 -9.14 -2.87
C GLU A 34 0.11 -9.94 -3.02
N SER A 35 -0.84 -9.67 -2.12
CA SER A 35 -2.10 -10.41 -2.05
C SER A 35 -3.22 -9.79 -2.90
N GLY A 36 -3.01 -8.62 -3.50
CA GLY A 36 -4.08 -7.82 -4.10
C GLY A 36 -4.84 -8.43 -5.28
N LEU A 37 -4.37 -9.56 -5.84
CA LEU A 37 -5.02 -10.29 -6.94
C LEU A 37 -5.24 -11.78 -6.63
N SER A 38 -5.10 -12.20 -5.38
CA SER A 38 -5.27 -13.58 -4.91
C SER A 38 -6.72 -14.11 -4.99
N MET A 39 -7.71 -13.22 -4.89
CA MET A 39 -9.14 -13.49 -5.02
C MET A 39 -9.65 -13.16 -6.42
N THR A 40 -9.69 -14.19 -7.26
CA THR A 40 -9.98 -14.08 -8.69
C THR A 40 -11.47 -13.85 -8.99
N GLN A 41 -12.34 -14.28 -8.07
CA GLN A 41 -13.78 -14.07 -8.17
C GLN A 41 -14.20 -12.81 -7.40
N TRP A 42 -15.12 -12.06 -8.01
CA TRP A 42 -15.73 -10.92 -7.34
C TRP A 42 -17.21 -11.14 -7.16
N HIS A 43 -17.62 -11.14 -5.90
CA HIS A 43 -19.01 -11.25 -5.47
C HIS A 43 -19.41 -9.99 -4.69
N LEU A 44 -20.46 -9.30 -5.14
CA LEU A 44 -20.95 -8.10 -4.44
C LEU A 44 -21.58 -8.46 -3.09
N VAL A 45 -22.41 -9.51 -3.05
CA VAL A 45 -23.19 -9.92 -1.86
C VAL A 45 -23.27 -11.44 -1.68
N LYS A 46 -23.56 -12.22 -2.75
CA LYS A 46 -23.72 -13.68 -2.66
C LYS A 46 -22.38 -14.41 -2.87
N GLY A 47 -21.99 -15.31 -1.97
CA GLY A 47 -20.76 -16.11 -2.11
C GLY A 47 -19.53 -15.53 -1.40
N MET A 48 -19.70 -14.55 -0.51
CA MET A 48 -18.61 -13.87 0.21
C MET A 48 -17.93 -14.71 1.31
N ARG A 49 -18.11 -16.03 1.35
CA ARG A 49 -17.45 -16.86 2.37
C ARG A 49 -16.08 -17.29 1.86
N PRO A 50 -15.04 -17.31 2.71
CA PRO A 50 -13.80 -17.97 2.33
C PRO A 50 -14.07 -19.48 2.18
N PRO A 51 -13.22 -20.20 1.41
CA PRO A 51 -13.24 -21.65 1.38
C PRO A 51 -13.15 -22.25 2.80
N ARG A 52 -13.88 -23.34 3.07
CA ARG A 52 -13.99 -23.96 4.40
C ARG A 52 -13.48 -25.40 4.44
N SER A 53 -13.64 -26.16 3.36
CA SER A 53 -13.06 -27.51 3.24
C SER A 53 -11.73 -27.45 2.49
N GLU A 54 -10.92 -28.50 2.63
CA GLU A 54 -9.66 -28.60 1.90
C GLU A 54 -9.90 -28.65 0.39
N GLU A 55 -10.94 -29.36 -0.06
CA GLU A 55 -11.33 -29.44 -1.47
C GLU A 55 -11.70 -28.06 -2.05
N GLU A 56 -12.40 -27.22 -1.29
CA GLU A 56 -12.72 -25.85 -1.72
C GLU A 56 -11.45 -24.99 -1.82
N TRP A 57 -10.50 -25.18 -0.91
CA TRP A 57 -9.20 -24.47 -0.94
C TRP A 57 -8.35 -24.89 -2.12
N GLU A 58 -8.27 -26.19 -2.40
CA GLU A 58 -7.57 -26.72 -3.56
C GLU A 58 -8.19 -26.22 -4.86
N ALA A 59 -9.51 -26.24 -4.99
CA ALA A 59 -10.20 -25.74 -6.18
C ALA A 59 -9.95 -24.24 -6.43
N GLU A 60 -9.98 -23.41 -5.39
CA GLU A 60 -9.69 -21.98 -5.52
C GLU A 60 -8.20 -21.73 -5.82
N PHE A 61 -7.30 -22.54 -5.24
CA PHE A 61 -5.87 -22.45 -5.53
C PHE A 61 -5.55 -22.87 -6.97
N GLU A 62 -6.13 -23.97 -7.47
CA GLU A 62 -6.01 -24.38 -8.88
C GLU A 62 -6.51 -23.30 -9.83
N ARG A 63 -7.59 -22.61 -9.44
CA ARG A 63 -8.08 -21.44 -10.19
C ARG A 63 -7.05 -20.30 -10.17
N TYR A 64 -6.46 -19.99 -9.02
CA TYR A 64 -5.41 -18.96 -8.90
C TYR A 64 -4.19 -19.27 -9.77
N LYS A 65 -3.77 -20.54 -9.87
CA LYS A 65 -2.66 -20.98 -10.74
C LYS A 65 -2.84 -20.63 -12.23
N GLN A 66 -4.08 -20.44 -12.68
CA GLN A 66 -4.37 -20.06 -14.06
C GLN A 66 -3.98 -18.59 -14.36
N PHE A 67 -3.88 -17.75 -13.33
CA PHE A 67 -3.64 -16.32 -13.48
C PHE A 67 -2.15 -15.98 -13.66
N PRO A 68 -1.86 -14.86 -14.36
CA PRO A 68 -0.48 -14.43 -14.61
C PRO A 68 0.35 -14.15 -13.34
N GLU A 69 -0.28 -13.66 -12.26
CA GLU A 69 0.43 -13.37 -11.00
C GLU A 69 1.06 -14.64 -10.41
N PHE A 70 0.33 -15.76 -10.40
CA PHE A 70 0.90 -17.04 -9.97
C PHE A 70 2.08 -17.46 -10.86
N LYS A 71 1.91 -17.33 -12.18
CA LYS A 71 2.92 -17.75 -13.17
C LYS A 71 4.17 -16.89 -13.21
N VAL A 72 4.18 -15.70 -12.64
CA VAL A 72 5.34 -14.78 -12.71
C VAL A 72 5.93 -14.50 -11.34
N VAL A 73 5.08 -14.35 -10.32
CA VAL A 73 5.50 -13.91 -8.97
C VAL A 73 5.47 -15.06 -7.97
N HIS A 74 4.46 -15.93 -8.05
CA HIS A 74 4.18 -16.93 -7.02
C HIS A 74 4.32 -18.39 -7.52
N GLN A 75 5.25 -18.67 -8.44
CA GLN A 75 5.37 -20.00 -9.08
C GLN A 75 5.57 -21.14 -8.07
N ASP A 76 6.29 -20.87 -6.98
CA ASP A 76 6.62 -21.85 -5.93
C ASP A 76 5.70 -21.76 -4.70
N LEU A 77 4.59 -21.03 -4.79
CA LEU A 77 3.70 -20.81 -3.66
C LEU A 77 2.97 -22.12 -3.29
N SER A 78 3.06 -22.53 -2.03
CA SER A 78 2.28 -23.66 -1.50
C SER A 78 0.82 -23.27 -1.25
N LEU A 79 -0.05 -24.27 -1.03
CA LEU A 79 -1.44 -24.02 -0.64
C LEU A 79 -1.56 -23.20 0.66
N GLU A 80 -0.66 -23.43 1.63
CA GLU A 80 -0.61 -22.65 2.87
C GLU A 80 -0.21 -21.20 2.60
N GLY A 81 0.78 -20.98 1.73
CA GLY A 81 1.16 -19.66 1.26
C GLY A 81 -0.01 -18.94 0.56
N TYR A 82 -0.76 -19.68 -0.26
CA TYR A 82 -1.97 -19.18 -0.91
C TYR A 82 -3.05 -18.77 0.10
N LYS A 83 -3.34 -19.62 1.09
CA LYS A 83 -4.29 -19.32 2.18
C LYS A 83 -3.92 -17.98 2.87
N ARG A 84 -2.63 -17.73 3.11
CA ARG A 84 -2.15 -16.48 3.73
C ARG A 84 -2.41 -15.24 2.88
N ILE A 85 -2.06 -15.27 1.58
CA ILE A 85 -2.31 -14.11 0.70
C ILE A 85 -3.81 -13.90 0.51
N PHE A 86 -4.59 -14.97 0.33
CA PHE A 86 -6.04 -14.91 0.23
C PHE A 86 -6.68 -14.24 1.44
N GLN A 87 -6.23 -14.58 2.66
CA GLN A 87 -6.78 -14.03 3.89
C GLN A 87 -6.61 -12.51 3.99
N TRP A 88 -5.46 -11.96 3.59
CA TRP A 88 -5.25 -10.51 3.61
C TRP A 88 -6.17 -9.79 2.64
N GLU A 89 -6.29 -10.28 1.41
CA GLU A 89 -7.18 -9.67 0.44
C GLU A 89 -8.65 -9.80 0.86
N TYR A 90 -9.04 -10.98 1.35
CA TYR A 90 -10.37 -11.23 1.88
C TYR A 90 -10.70 -10.25 3.01
N PHE A 91 -9.79 -10.12 3.99
CA PHE A 91 -9.97 -9.23 5.13
C PHE A 91 -10.07 -7.77 4.69
N HIS A 92 -9.21 -7.33 3.77
CA HIS A 92 -9.29 -5.98 3.20
C HIS A 92 -10.64 -5.71 2.54
N ARG A 93 -11.11 -6.65 1.70
CA ARG A 93 -12.40 -6.55 1.00
C ARG A 93 -13.58 -6.56 1.96
N MET A 94 -13.55 -7.37 3.02
CA MET A 94 -14.62 -7.41 4.04
C MET A 94 -14.63 -6.16 4.90
N TRP A 95 -13.45 -5.67 5.30
CA TRP A 95 -13.32 -4.43 6.04
C TRP A 95 -13.82 -3.21 5.23
N GLY A 96 -13.52 -3.18 3.94
CA GLY A 96 -14.04 -2.16 3.01
C GLY A 96 -15.58 -2.16 2.94
N ARG A 97 -16.20 -3.34 2.89
CA ARG A 97 -17.68 -3.47 2.93
C ARG A 97 -18.26 -3.03 4.27
N ALA A 98 -17.67 -3.48 5.38
CA ALA A 98 -18.09 -3.08 6.72
C ALA A 98 -18.01 -1.55 6.90
N THR A 99 -16.93 -0.94 6.42
CA THR A 99 -16.77 0.52 6.37
C THR A 99 -17.85 1.17 5.52
N GLY A 100 -18.13 0.61 4.33
CA GLY A 100 -19.21 1.06 3.46
C GLY A 100 -20.57 1.08 4.16
N LEU A 101 -20.93 -0.01 4.84
CA LEU A 101 -22.17 -0.11 5.60
C LEU A 101 -22.21 0.86 6.79
N ALA A 102 -21.11 0.96 7.55
CA ALA A 102 -20.98 1.86 8.69
C ALA A 102 -21.11 3.34 8.32
N VAL A 103 -20.75 3.71 7.09
CA VAL A 103 -20.98 5.07 6.56
C VAL A 103 -22.37 5.20 5.98
N LEU A 104 -22.75 4.34 5.03
CA LEU A 104 -23.96 4.55 4.23
C LEU A 104 -25.25 4.36 5.02
N VAL A 105 -25.33 3.34 5.88
CA VAL A 105 -26.57 3.02 6.60
C VAL A 105 -26.93 4.11 7.61
N PRO A 106 -26.02 4.54 8.53
CA PRO A 106 -26.35 5.63 9.44
C PRO A 106 -26.51 6.97 8.71
N ALA A 107 -25.73 7.24 7.65
CA ALA A 107 -25.90 8.45 6.85
C ALA A 107 -27.32 8.56 6.27
N ALA A 108 -27.84 7.47 5.70
CA ALA A 108 -29.21 7.42 5.18
C ALA A 108 -30.24 7.62 6.28
N ALA A 109 -30.07 6.96 7.43
CA ALA A 109 -30.96 7.10 8.59
C ALA A 109 -30.99 8.54 9.13
N PHE A 110 -29.82 9.18 9.31
CA PHE A 110 -29.74 10.57 9.75
C PHE A 110 -30.30 11.56 8.74
N TRP A 111 -30.17 11.26 7.44
CA TRP A 111 -30.76 12.07 6.38
C TRP A 111 -32.28 11.99 6.41
N ALA A 112 -32.84 10.77 6.45
CA ALA A 112 -34.28 10.53 6.50
C ALA A 112 -34.91 11.08 7.78
N ALA A 113 -34.24 10.95 8.92
CA ALA A 113 -34.68 11.51 10.20
C ALA A 113 -34.55 13.04 10.30
N GLY A 114 -33.98 13.72 9.29
CA GLY A 114 -33.81 15.17 9.30
C GLY A 114 -32.75 15.69 10.29
N TRP A 115 -31.82 14.84 10.73
CA TRP A 115 -30.79 15.22 11.71
C TRP A 115 -29.68 16.10 11.10
N LEU A 116 -29.51 16.04 9.78
CA LEU A 116 -28.45 16.75 9.08
C LEU A 116 -28.84 18.19 8.72
N THR A 117 -28.13 19.16 9.30
CA THR A 117 -28.26 20.57 8.88
C THR A 117 -27.88 20.76 7.41
N PRO A 118 -28.38 21.81 6.70
CA PRO A 118 -28.02 22.04 5.29
C PRO A 118 -26.51 22.13 5.03
N ARG A 119 -25.76 22.73 5.97
CA ARG A 119 -24.29 22.79 5.92
C ARG A 119 -23.66 21.39 6.04
N LEU A 120 -24.18 20.56 6.95
CA LEU A 120 -23.69 19.20 7.13
C LEU A 120 -24.06 18.30 5.95
N LYS A 121 -25.24 18.47 5.33
CA LYS A 121 -25.61 17.76 4.10
C LYS A 121 -24.63 18.03 2.95
N LYS A 122 -24.21 19.29 2.76
CA LYS A 122 -23.20 19.66 1.76
C LYS A 122 -21.81 19.04 2.03
N ARG A 123 -21.48 18.76 3.29
CA ARG A 123 -20.22 18.11 3.68
C ARG A 123 -20.31 16.57 3.63
N ALA A 124 -21.38 16.00 4.19
CA ALA A 124 -21.56 14.57 4.36
C ALA A 124 -22.05 13.85 3.09
N GLY A 125 -22.82 14.53 2.23
CA GLY A 125 -23.25 13.96 0.94
C GLY A 125 -22.07 13.46 0.09
N PRO A 126 -21.02 14.29 -0.12
CA PRO A 126 -19.79 13.84 -0.76
C PRO A 126 -19.12 12.62 -0.10
N TYR A 127 -19.23 12.42 1.22
CA TYR A 127 -18.60 11.26 1.89
C TYR A 127 -19.27 9.95 1.46
N SER A 128 -20.61 9.94 1.39
CA SER A 128 -21.35 8.77 0.89
C SER A 128 -20.98 8.46 -0.56
N VAL A 129 -20.83 9.47 -1.40
CA VAL A 129 -20.39 9.31 -2.79
C VAL A 129 -18.95 8.76 -2.85
N LEU A 130 -18.03 9.34 -2.07
CA LEU A 130 -16.63 8.91 -2.03
C LEU A 130 -16.46 7.47 -1.54
N VAL A 131 -17.28 7.01 -0.57
CA VAL A 131 -17.29 5.62 -0.12
C VAL A 131 -17.69 4.66 -1.23
N VAL A 132 -18.76 4.98 -1.96
CA VAL A 132 -19.20 4.16 -3.10
C VAL A 132 -18.15 4.16 -4.20
N LEU A 133 -17.62 5.34 -4.55
CA LEU A 133 -16.52 5.47 -5.52
C LEU A 133 -15.30 4.67 -5.08
N GLN A 134 -15.01 4.58 -3.78
CA GLN A 134 -13.88 3.78 -3.31
C GLN A 134 -14.07 2.29 -3.50
N GLY A 135 -15.26 1.77 -3.22
CA GLY A 135 -15.58 0.36 -3.54
C GLY A 135 -15.47 0.09 -5.05
N LEU A 136 -16.00 0.99 -5.87
CA LEU A 136 -15.94 0.87 -7.34
C LEU A 136 -14.52 0.96 -7.88
N TYR A 137 -13.71 1.88 -7.35
CA TYR A 137 -12.32 2.06 -7.77
C TYR A 137 -11.44 0.88 -7.34
N GLY A 138 -11.64 0.35 -6.12
CA GLY A 138 -10.98 -0.87 -5.66
C GLY A 138 -11.36 -2.09 -6.51
N TRP A 139 -12.63 -2.24 -6.89
CA TRP A 139 -13.04 -3.28 -7.85
C TRP A 139 -12.35 -3.11 -9.21
N TYR A 140 -12.30 -1.88 -9.73
CA TYR A 140 -11.63 -1.57 -10.99
C TYR A 140 -10.14 -1.93 -10.92
N MET A 141 -9.44 -1.62 -9.83
CA MET A 141 -8.03 -2.01 -9.60
C MET A 141 -7.81 -3.51 -9.75
N VAL A 142 -8.61 -4.33 -9.06
CA VAL A 142 -8.49 -5.79 -9.12
C VAL A 142 -8.82 -6.29 -10.53
N LYS A 143 -9.98 -5.91 -11.08
CA LYS A 143 -10.42 -6.37 -12.41
C LYS A 143 -9.38 -6.06 -13.47
N SER A 144 -8.81 -4.87 -13.43
CA SER A 144 -7.80 -4.43 -14.39
C SER A 144 -6.43 -5.04 -14.15
N GLY A 145 -6.12 -5.52 -12.94
CA GLY A 145 -4.94 -6.35 -12.66
C GLY A 145 -5.10 -7.78 -13.20
N LEU A 146 -6.26 -8.41 -12.95
CA LEU A 146 -6.58 -9.76 -13.45
C LEU A 146 -6.70 -9.83 -14.98
N ALA A 147 -7.12 -8.74 -15.64
CA ALA A 147 -7.27 -8.68 -17.10
C ALA A 147 -5.94 -8.48 -17.86
N SER A 148 -4.81 -8.32 -17.15
CA SER A 148 -3.48 -8.19 -17.75
C SER A 148 -3.15 -9.47 -18.51
N ARG A 149 -3.24 -9.44 -19.84
CA ARG A 149 -3.05 -10.64 -20.67
C ARG A 149 -1.57 -11.05 -20.71
N PRO A 150 -1.26 -12.35 -20.70
CA PRO A 150 0.07 -12.87 -21.04
C PRO A 150 0.58 -12.35 -22.38
N SER A 151 -0.30 -12.07 -23.34
CA SER A 151 0.06 -11.57 -24.68
C SER A 151 0.54 -10.11 -24.71
N ARG A 152 0.42 -9.35 -23.61
CA ARG A 152 1.06 -8.02 -23.47
C ARG A 152 2.46 -8.15 -22.85
N ILE A 153 2.69 -9.23 -22.11
CA ILE A 153 4.00 -9.63 -21.60
C ILE A 153 4.77 -10.16 -22.81
N GLN A 154 5.53 -9.28 -23.47
CA GLN A 154 6.47 -9.72 -24.47
C GLN A 154 7.57 -10.54 -23.76
N PRO A 155 7.99 -11.68 -24.32
CA PRO A 155 9.21 -12.34 -23.86
C PRO A 155 10.36 -11.31 -23.92
N GLY A 156 10.91 -10.94 -22.77
CA GLY A 156 11.94 -9.90 -22.65
C GLY A 156 11.48 -8.51 -22.18
N THR A 157 10.22 -8.34 -21.77
CA THR A 157 9.76 -7.15 -21.02
C THR A 157 9.46 -7.50 -19.57
N ASP A 158 10.01 -6.75 -18.62
CA ASP A 158 9.82 -6.91 -17.16
C ASP A 158 8.38 -6.53 -16.67
N GLU A 159 7.35 -6.76 -17.49
CA GLU A 159 5.96 -6.45 -17.12
C GLU A 159 5.40 -7.51 -16.15
N VAL A 160 5.57 -7.25 -14.85
CA VAL A 160 4.95 -8.03 -13.79
C VAL A 160 3.43 -7.75 -13.75
N PRO A 161 2.55 -8.79 -13.76
CA PRO A 161 1.11 -8.63 -13.61
C PRO A 161 0.77 -8.07 -12.22
N ARG A 162 0.57 -6.76 -12.12
CA ARG A 162 0.24 -6.06 -10.87
C ARG A 162 -0.74 -4.94 -11.09
N VAL A 163 -1.34 -4.47 -10.00
CA VAL A 163 -2.16 -3.25 -10.05
C VAL A 163 -1.24 -2.07 -10.38
N SER A 164 -1.58 -1.32 -11.43
CA SER A 164 -0.81 -0.13 -11.84
C SER A 164 -0.62 0.85 -10.68
N GLN A 165 0.61 1.35 -10.52
CA GLN A 165 0.98 2.37 -9.53
C GLN A 165 0.06 3.60 -9.57
N TYR A 166 -0.44 3.98 -10.77
CA TYR A 166 -1.38 5.08 -10.92
C TYR A 166 -2.72 4.78 -10.24
N ARG A 167 -3.21 3.54 -10.34
CA ARG A 167 -4.45 3.13 -9.68
C ARG A 167 -4.24 2.98 -8.18
N LEU A 168 -3.11 2.44 -7.75
CA LEU A 168 -2.75 2.38 -6.33
C LEU A 168 -2.72 3.78 -5.69
N ALA A 169 -2.00 4.72 -6.32
CA ALA A 169 -1.93 6.10 -5.87
C ALA A 169 -3.30 6.80 -5.89
N GLY A 170 -4.10 6.60 -6.94
CA GLY A 170 -5.46 7.14 -7.05
C GLY A 170 -6.39 6.64 -5.93
N HIS A 171 -6.36 5.33 -5.65
CA HIS A 171 -7.16 4.72 -4.60
C HIS A 171 -6.74 5.19 -3.21
N LEU A 172 -5.44 5.25 -2.92
CA LEU A 172 -4.94 5.82 -1.66
C LEU A 172 -5.35 7.29 -1.51
N SER A 173 -5.24 8.08 -2.58
CA SER A 173 -5.62 9.50 -2.59
C SER A 173 -7.09 9.69 -2.21
N LEU A 174 -8.00 8.92 -2.83
CA LEU A 174 -9.41 8.94 -2.51
C LEU A 174 -9.68 8.54 -1.05
N ALA A 175 -8.94 7.55 -0.52
CA ALA A 175 -9.08 7.10 0.87
C ALA A 175 -8.63 8.19 1.85
N LEU A 176 -7.50 8.85 1.58
CA LEU A 176 -6.99 9.94 2.42
C LEU A 176 -7.89 11.18 2.39
N LEU A 177 -8.47 11.51 1.23
CA LEU A 177 -9.44 12.58 1.11
C LEU A 177 -10.71 12.28 1.92
N LEU A 178 -11.24 11.06 1.81
CA LEU A 178 -12.39 10.61 2.59
C LEU A 178 -12.09 10.65 4.09
N TYR A 179 -11.00 10.00 4.53
CA TYR A 179 -10.53 9.95 5.91
C TYR A 179 -10.42 11.35 6.53
N SER A 180 -9.66 12.23 5.87
CA SER A 180 -9.36 13.57 6.38
C SER A 180 -10.61 14.43 6.43
N SER A 181 -11.49 14.33 5.45
CA SER A 181 -12.73 15.10 5.41
C SER A 181 -13.71 14.68 6.49
N MET A 182 -13.86 13.37 6.71
CA MET A 182 -14.71 12.83 7.77
C MET A 182 -14.16 13.19 9.15
N LEU A 183 -12.85 13.07 9.34
CA LEU A 183 -12.19 13.38 10.62
C LEU A 183 -12.31 14.88 10.93
N TYR A 184 -12.07 15.74 9.94
CA TYR A 184 -12.23 17.18 10.08
C TYR A 184 -13.66 17.56 10.50
N THR A 185 -14.68 16.94 9.87
CA THR A 185 -16.08 17.18 10.24
C THR A 185 -16.41 16.61 11.62
N ALA A 186 -15.91 15.42 11.97
CA ALA A 186 -16.09 14.82 13.28
C ALA A 186 -15.55 15.73 14.39
N LEU A 187 -14.31 16.20 14.26
CA LEU A 187 -13.68 17.12 15.20
C LEU A 187 -14.45 18.43 15.33
N GLY A 188 -14.93 19.00 14.22
CA GLY A 188 -15.75 20.22 14.25
C GLY A 188 -17.11 20.04 14.92
N LEU A 189 -17.65 18.81 14.98
CA LEU A 189 -18.87 18.50 15.71
C LEU A 189 -18.59 18.21 17.19
N LEU A 190 -17.52 17.47 17.51
CA LEU A 190 -17.18 17.07 18.88
C LEU A 190 -16.56 18.20 19.70
N ALA A 191 -15.72 19.01 19.06
CA ALA A 191 -15.00 20.13 19.65
C ALA A 191 -15.29 21.39 18.82
N PRO A 192 -16.51 21.96 18.92
CA PRO A 192 -16.82 23.17 18.17
C PRO A 192 -15.88 24.30 18.59
N PRO A 193 -15.39 25.11 17.64
CA PRO A 193 -14.44 26.16 17.94
C PRO A 193 -15.05 27.14 18.94
N ALA A 194 -14.30 27.45 19.99
CA ALA A 194 -14.62 28.56 20.88
C ALA A 194 -14.68 29.86 20.06
N THR A 195 -15.57 30.78 20.42
CA THR A 195 -15.54 32.15 19.90
C THR A 195 -14.29 32.84 20.45
N ILE A 196 -13.17 32.69 19.75
CA ILE A 196 -11.93 33.38 20.08
C ILE A 196 -12.08 34.83 19.59
N ALA A 197 -11.93 35.79 20.51
CA ALA A 197 -11.81 37.22 20.19
C ALA A 197 -10.72 37.43 19.12
N PRO A 198 -10.78 38.49 18.28
CA PRO A 198 -10.04 38.56 17.02
C PRO A 198 -8.51 38.67 17.20
N ALA A 199 -7.83 37.55 17.45
CA ALA A 199 -6.39 37.40 17.29
C ALA A 199 -6.07 37.02 15.82
N VAL A 200 -6.52 37.86 14.89
CA VAL A 200 -6.73 37.50 13.47
C VAL A 200 -5.44 37.11 12.73
N GLY A 201 -4.31 37.74 13.04
CA GLY A 201 -3.05 37.52 12.32
C GLY A 201 -2.35 36.20 12.63
N LYS A 202 -2.10 35.90 13.92
CA LYS A 202 -1.38 34.68 14.34
C LYS A 202 -2.20 33.42 14.07
N VAL A 203 -3.53 33.49 14.25
CA VAL A 203 -4.44 32.37 13.98
C VAL A 203 -4.51 32.04 12.48
N ASN A 204 -4.50 33.06 11.61
CA ASN A 204 -4.46 32.83 10.15
C ASN A 204 -3.14 32.19 9.70
N ARG A 205 -1.99 32.67 10.21
CA ARG A 205 -0.69 32.03 9.92
C ARG A 205 -0.68 30.56 10.34
N LEU A 206 -1.12 30.26 11.56
CA LEU A 206 -1.21 28.88 12.05
C LEU A 206 -2.12 28.02 11.16
N ARG A 207 -3.27 28.56 10.73
CA ARG A 207 -4.18 27.87 9.81
C ARG A 207 -3.49 27.53 8.48
N HIS A 208 -2.76 28.46 7.87
CA HIS A 208 -2.02 28.21 6.65
C HIS A 208 -0.92 27.16 6.84
N LEU A 209 -0.20 27.20 7.96
CA LEU A 209 0.82 26.19 8.29
C LEU A 209 0.21 24.80 8.46
N VAL A 210 -0.93 24.68 9.14
CA VAL A 210 -1.63 23.39 9.31
C VAL A 210 -2.12 22.83 7.97
N HIS A 211 -2.70 23.68 7.10
CA HIS A 211 -3.10 23.24 5.76
C HIS A 211 -1.89 22.89 4.88
N GLY A 212 -0.81 23.66 4.97
CA GLY A 212 0.45 23.37 4.28
C GLY A 212 1.03 22.02 4.70
N ALA A 213 1.16 21.78 6.01
CA ALA A 213 1.63 20.49 6.54
C ALA A 213 0.72 19.33 6.11
N THR A 214 -0.61 19.52 6.15
CA THR A 214 -1.56 18.50 5.66
C THR A 214 -1.34 18.19 4.18
N ALA A 215 -1.13 19.22 3.34
CA ALA A 215 -0.84 19.04 1.93
C ALA A 215 0.50 18.33 1.69
N THR A 216 1.55 18.67 2.45
CA THR A 216 2.85 17.99 2.39
C THR A 216 2.70 16.51 2.74
N ILE A 217 2.01 16.17 3.83
CA ILE A 217 1.77 14.77 4.23
C ILE A 217 1.03 14.02 3.11
N PHE A 218 -0.01 14.64 2.54
CA PHE A 218 -0.78 14.04 1.45
C PHE A 218 0.11 13.76 0.22
N LEU A 219 0.95 14.72 -0.19
CA LEU A 219 1.89 14.55 -1.29
C LEU A 219 2.94 13.46 -0.99
N THR A 220 3.44 13.40 0.25
CA THR A 220 4.35 12.35 0.69
C THR A 220 3.71 10.96 0.60
N CYS A 221 2.46 10.81 1.05
CA CYS A 221 1.73 9.54 0.93
C CYS A 221 1.52 9.12 -0.52
N ILE A 222 1.19 10.06 -1.42
CA ILE A 222 1.05 9.78 -2.86
C ILE A 222 2.38 9.35 -3.46
N SER A 223 3.47 10.06 -3.16
CA SER A 223 4.81 9.68 -3.59
C SER A 223 5.17 8.27 -3.11
N GLY A 224 4.88 7.96 -1.84
CA GLY A 224 5.02 6.62 -1.28
C GLY A 224 4.22 5.55 -2.02
N ALA A 225 3.00 5.86 -2.48
CA ALA A 225 2.20 4.93 -3.28
C ALA A 225 2.82 4.66 -4.67
N PHE A 226 3.46 5.64 -5.29
CA PHE A 226 4.22 5.43 -6.52
C PHE A 226 5.45 4.56 -6.28
N VAL A 227 6.21 4.85 -5.22
CA VAL A 227 7.39 4.04 -4.83
C VAL A 227 6.99 2.60 -4.54
N ALA A 228 5.93 2.38 -3.77
CA ALA A 228 5.40 1.05 -3.47
C ALA A 228 4.78 0.35 -4.69
N GLY A 229 4.20 1.09 -5.63
CA GLY A 229 3.64 0.52 -6.87
C GLY A 229 4.72 0.10 -7.87
N LEU A 230 5.89 0.74 -7.84
CA LEU A 230 7.02 0.46 -8.72
C LEU A 230 8.06 -0.48 -8.09
N ASP A 231 7.92 -0.81 -6.80
CA ASP A 231 8.93 -1.49 -5.98
C ASP A 231 10.29 -0.76 -5.97
N ALA A 232 10.25 0.57 -6.20
CA ALA A 232 11.44 1.41 -6.31
C ALA A 232 12.24 1.50 -4.99
N GLY A 233 11.62 1.17 -3.86
CA GLY A 233 12.29 1.09 -2.56
C GLY A 233 13.35 -0.02 -2.46
N LEU A 234 13.29 -1.03 -3.33
CA LEU A 234 14.29 -2.11 -3.37
C LEU A 234 15.58 -1.72 -4.09
N VAL A 235 15.56 -0.64 -4.88
CA VAL A 235 16.71 -0.19 -5.69
C VAL A 235 17.75 0.53 -4.81
N TYR A 236 17.31 1.45 -3.96
CA TYR A 236 18.18 2.15 -3.02
C TYR A 236 17.61 2.08 -1.60
N ASN A 237 18.15 1.15 -0.81
CA ASN A 237 17.66 0.88 0.54
C ASN A 237 18.55 1.51 1.64
N SER A 238 19.15 2.66 1.35
CA SER A 238 19.99 3.41 2.30
C SER A 238 19.45 4.82 2.50
N PHE A 239 19.68 5.37 3.69
CA PHE A 239 19.23 6.71 4.08
C PHE A 239 20.35 7.44 4.84
N PRO A 240 20.55 8.76 4.64
CA PRO A 240 19.82 9.67 3.74
C PRO A 240 20.29 9.64 2.28
N LYS A 241 21.40 8.95 1.99
CA LYS A 241 21.99 8.84 0.65
C LYS A 241 21.51 7.56 -0.05
N MET A 242 21.41 7.57 -1.37
CA MET A 242 21.09 6.42 -2.22
C MET A 242 22.37 5.65 -2.58
N ALA A 243 22.58 4.48 -1.98
CA ALA A 243 23.80 3.67 -2.07
C ALA A 243 25.10 4.49 -1.85
N GLY A 244 25.08 5.35 -0.81
CA GLY A 244 26.23 6.21 -0.47
C GLY A 244 26.37 7.50 -1.28
N ARG A 245 25.53 7.72 -2.30
CA ARG A 245 25.53 8.92 -3.16
C ARG A 245 24.26 9.76 -2.97
N TRP A 246 24.35 11.07 -3.20
CA TRP A 246 23.17 11.95 -3.18
C TRP A 246 22.37 11.90 -4.48
N VAL A 247 23.05 11.65 -5.60
CA VAL A 247 22.46 11.46 -6.93
C VAL A 247 23.08 10.19 -7.51
N PRO A 248 22.29 9.13 -7.75
CA PRO A 248 22.76 7.93 -8.45
C PRO A 248 23.13 8.25 -9.91
N GLU A 249 24.17 7.59 -10.42
CA GLU A 249 24.69 7.80 -11.78
C GLU A 249 23.72 7.26 -12.85
N ASP A 250 22.96 6.25 -12.44
CA ASP A 250 21.95 5.50 -13.18
C ASP A 250 20.64 6.27 -13.38
N ILE A 251 20.41 7.40 -12.70
CA ILE A 251 19.26 8.30 -12.98
C ILE A 251 19.29 8.81 -14.43
N ALA A 252 20.48 9.12 -14.96
CA ALA A 252 20.65 9.62 -16.33
C ALA A 252 20.60 8.49 -17.38
N SER A 253 20.61 7.23 -16.95
CA SER A 253 20.58 6.06 -17.85
C SER A 253 19.17 5.68 -18.31
N LEU A 254 18.12 6.33 -17.77
CA LEU A 254 16.73 6.21 -18.20
C LEU A 254 16.56 6.83 -19.60
N SER A 255 17.00 6.10 -20.62
CA SER A 255 16.66 6.38 -22.02
C SER A 255 15.13 6.34 -22.19
N PRO A 256 14.51 7.34 -22.83
CA PRO A 256 13.12 7.22 -23.23
C PRO A 256 13.06 6.17 -24.35
N LYS A 257 12.78 4.91 -24.00
CA LYS A 257 12.62 3.83 -24.97
C LYS A 257 11.34 4.06 -25.79
N THR A 258 11.41 4.92 -26.81
CA THR A 258 10.69 4.62 -28.05
C THR A 258 11.22 3.29 -28.56
N TYR A 259 10.39 2.24 -28.48
CA TYR A 259 10.50 0.98 -29.23
C TYR A 259 11.93 0.60 -29.68
N GLN A 260 12.71 -0.05 -28.80
CA GLN A 260 13.92 -0.75 -29.23
C GLN A 260 13.60 -2.23 -29.39
N HIS A 261 13.05 -2.56 -30.56
CA HIS A 261 13.16 -3.88 -31.15
C HIS A 261 14.66 -4.10 -31.45
N HIS A 262 15.23 -5.19 -30.92
CA HIS A 262 16.63 -5.62 -31.08
C HIS A 262 17.67 -4.94 -30.17
N ARG A 263 17.93 -5.56 -29.01
CA ARG A 263 19.30 -5.77 -28.51
C ARG A 263 19.34 -7.00 -27.60
N GLU A 264 20.35 -7.82 -27.84
CA GLU A 264 20.67 -9.05 -27.10
C GLU A 264 20.91 -8.83 -25.59
N PRO A 265 20.79 -9.89 -24.77
CA PRO A 265 20.86 -9.77 -23.31
C PRO A 265 22.30 -9.54 -22.85
N HIS A 266 22.63 -8.31 -22.48
CA HIS A 266 23.81 -8.06 -21.66
C HIS A 266 23.46 -8.31 -20.19
N HIS A 267 24.11 -9.34 -19.61
CA HIS A 267 24.13 -9.63 -18.20
C HIS A 267 24.45 -8.37 -17.37
N CYS A 268 23.58 -8.03 -16.42
CA CYS A 268 23.90 -7.05 -15.39
C CYS A 268 24.82 -7.74 -14.36
N PRO A 269 26.03 -7.22 -14.08
CA PRO A 269 26.91 -7.85 -13.10
C PRO A 269 26.40 -7.54 -11.70
N VAL A 270 25.88 -8.57 -11.03
CA VAL A 270 25.68 -8.56 -9.57
C VAL A 270 27.06 -8.37 -8.93
N GLN A 271 27.27 -7.27 -8.21
CA GLN A 271 28.51 -7.09 -7.45
C GLN A 271 28.57 -8.14 -6.34
N PRO A 272 29.70 -8.86 -6.17
CA PRO A 272 29.86 -9.79 -5.07
C PRO A 272 29.93 -9.04 -3.72
N PRO A 273 29.61 -9.69 -2.59
CA PRO A 273 29.70 -9.08 -1.26
C PRO A 273 31.14 -8.65 -0.96
N LEU A 274 31.31 -7.46 -0.39
CA LEU A 274 32.62 -6.92 0.00
C LEU A 274 33.34 -7.89 0.95
N ALA A 275 34.48 -8.42 0.49
CA ALA A 275 35.42 -9.18 1.30
C ALA A 275 36.00 -8.29 2.41
N GLY A 276 36.27 -8.91 3.56
CA GLY A 276 36.54 -8.26 4.83
C GLY A 276 37.71 -7.29 4.87
N ASN A 277 37.59 -6.32 5.77
CA ASN A 277 38.61 -5.33 6.14
C ASN A 277 39.90 -6.01 6.60
N SER A 278 40.95 -5.98 5.79
CA SER A 278 42.33 -6.08 6.23
C SER A 278 42.91 -4.67 6.43
N HIS A 279 43.14 -4.28 7.69
CA HIS A 279 43.84 -3.06 8.06
C HIS A 279 45.35 -3.13 7.71
N PRO A 280 46.01 -2.01 7.35
CA PRO A 280 47.43 -2.02 6.98
C PRO A 280 48.36 -1.82 8.19
N GLY A 281 49.33 -2.75 8.32
CA GLY A 281 50.73 -2.62 8.78
C GLY A 281 51.13 -1.82 10.03
N LEU A 282 51.80 -2.49 10.98
CA LEU A 282 52.97 -1.99 11.74
C LEU A 282 53.92 -3.16 12.11
N PRO A 283 55.23 -2.92 12.36
CA PRO A 283 56.30 -3.90 12.13
C PRO A 283 56.92 -4.53 13.41
N GLY A 284 57.63 -5.67 13.21
CA GLY A 284 58.75 -6.11 14.05
C GLY A 284 58.48 -7.30 15.00
N GLY A 285 59.34 -8.32 14.94
CA GLY A 285 59.43 -9.36 15.97
C GLY A 285 59.83 -10.75 15.48
N SER A 286 61.13 -11.03 15.46
CA SER A 286 61.73 -12.36 15.26
C SER A 286 61.54 -13.29 16.47
N VAL A 287 61.09 -14.54 16.26
CA VAL A 287 61.42 -15.80 16.98
C VAL A 287 60.83 -16.92 16.08
N GLY A 288 61.46 -18.03 15.67
CA GLY A 288 62.53 -18.84 16.21
C GLY A 288 61.99 -20.26 16.48
N LEU A 289 62.63 -21.27 15.86
CA LEU A 289 62.49 -22.74 16.10
C LEU A 289 61.17 -23.41 15.67
N GLY A 290 61.14 -24.65 15.13
CA GLY A 290 62.17 -25.65 14.92
C GLY A 290 61.54 -26.89 14.27
N LYS A 291 62.32 -27.58 13.43
CA LYS A 291 62.00 -28.91 12.87
C LYS A 291 61.87 -29.94 14.00
N ARG A 292 60.93 -30.89 13.87
CA ARG A 292 61.17 -32.31 14.20
C ARG A 292 60.18 -33.24 13.52
N SER A 293 60.77 -34.27 12.94
CA SER A 293 60.22 -35.45 12.27
C SER A 293 59.92 -36.59 13.24
N SER A 294 58.96 -37.46 12.90
CA SER A 294 58.90 -38.95 13.11
C SER A 294 57.43 -39.38 12.94
N SER A 295 57.03 -40.10 11.89
CA SER A 295 57.24 -41.52 11.52
C SER A 295 56.27 -42.50 12.21
N THR A 296 55.67 -43.38 11.38
CA THR A 296 54.97 -44.69 11.57
C THR A 296 53.50 -44.63 11.12
N SER A 297 53.08 -45.22 9.97
CA SER A 297 52.85 -46.66 9.63
C SER A 297 51.96 -47.35 10.66
N SER A 298 50.88 -48.08 10.38
CA SER A 298 50.41 -48.80 9.19
C SER A 298 49.00 -49.35 9.47
N SER A 299 48.35 -49.83 8.39
CA SER A 299 47.18 -50.73 8.33
C SER A 299 45.80 -50.09 8.30
#